data_AF-A0A917JB82-F1
#
_entry.id   AF-A0A917JB82-F1
#
_cell.length_a   1.000
_cell.length_b   1.000
_cell.length_c   1.000
_cell.angle_alpha   90.00
_cell.angle_beta   90.00
_cell.angle_gamma   90.00
#
_symmetry.space_group_name_H-M   'P 1'
#
loop_
_entity.id
_entity.type
_entity.pdbx_description
1 polymer ?
#
loop_
_entity_poly.entity_id
_entity_poly.type
_entity_poly.pdbx_seq_one_letter_code
_entity_poly.pdbx_strand_id
1 'polypeptide(L)'
;MFVPPGTLNRALKINGKEFNKGVASPEGLIVFNLKGAANRFQGIVGMDDEVPKGGVRFVIMGDKKELFTTKIVHKGNDPIAFNVNLSGVKKLYLIVENVGDGIHTAHADWVNAFITYRAIQPLTGCRTLSKLVYRPLG
;
A
#
# COMPACT_ATOMS: atom_id res chain seq x y z
N MET A 1 1.06 -16.05 -10.92
CA MET A 1 1.89 -15.23 -11.84
C MET A 1 2.16 -13.92 -11.12
N PHE A 2 3.43 -13.64 -10.77
CA PHE A 2 3.81 -12.40 -10.09
C PHE A 2 3.83 -11.28 -11.14
N VAL A 3 2.81 -10.42 -11.16
CA VAL A 3 2.83 -9.22 -11.99
C VAL A 3 3.61 -8.15 -11.23
N PRO A 4 4.76 -7.68 -11.75
CA PRO A 4 5.50 -6.62 -11.09
C PRO A 4 4.60 -5.38 -10.94
N PRO A 5 4.46 -4.77 -9.76
CA PRO A 5 3.78 -3.50 -9.60
C PRO A 5 4.28 -2.45 -10.61
N GLY A 6 3.38 -2.05 -11.52
CA GLY A 6 3.64 -1.07 -12.55
C GLY A 6 3.77 -1.58 -13.98
N THR A 7 3.64 -2.89 -14.24
CA THR A 7 3.75 -3.46 -15.60
C THR A 7 2.41 -3.56 -16.36
N LEU A 8 1.27 -3.40 -15.70
CA LEU A 8 -0.01 -3.25 -16.40
C LEU A 8 -0.26 -1.76 -16.62
N ASN A 9 -0.32 -1.34 -17.87
CA ASN A 9 -0.71 -0.01 -18.33
C ASN A 9 -2.23 0.21 -18.08
N ARG A 10 -2.66 0.01 -16.83
CA ARG A 10 -4.06 -0.10 -16.41
C ARG A 10 -4.32 0.89 -15.29
N ALA A 11 -5.42 1.61 -15.38
CA ALA A 11 -5.83 2.56 -14.36
C ALA A 11 -6.08 1.82 -13.03
N LEU A 12 -5.53 2.36 -11.93
CA LEU A 12 -5.85 1.92 -10.57
C LEU A 12 -7.27 2.42 -10.28
N LYS A 13 -8.19 1.51 -9.93
CA LYS A 13 -9.61 1.84 -9.76
C LYS A 13 -10.15 1.28 -8.47
N ILE A 14 -10.71 2.16 -7.64
CA ILE A 14 -11.38 1.78 -6.40
C ILE A 14 -12.78 2.40 -6.41
N ASN A 15 -13.80 1.55 -6.44
CA ASN A 15 -15.21 1.96 -6.44
C ASN A 15 -15.52 2.97 -7.57
N GLY A 16 -15.06 2.68 -8.78
CA GLY A 16 -15.22 3.50 -9.98
C GLY A 16 -14.31 4.73 -10.06
N LYS A 17 -13.54 5.04 -9.03
CA LYS A 17 -12.62 6.20 -9.01
C LYS A 17 -11.25 5.80 -9.56
N GLU A 18 -10.79 6.51 -10.58
CA GLU A 18 -9.47 6.32 -11.19
C GLU A 18 -8.36 7.06 -10.45
N PHE A 19 -7.21 6.41 -10.29
CA PHE A 19 -6.01 6.98 -9.69
C PHE A 19 -4.79 6.82 -10.60
N ASN A 20 -4.11 7.95 -10.85
CA ASN A 20 -2.96 8.02 -11.76
C ASN A 20 -1.62 7.67 -11.08
N LYS A 21 -1.61 7.57 -9.75
CA LYS A 21 -0.40 7.32 -8.94
C LYS A 21 -0.73 6.31 -7.84
N GLY A 22 0.10 5.29 -7.71
CA GLY A 22 -0.05 4.27 -6.69
C GLY A 22 0.69 3.00 -7.03
N VAL A 23 0.47 2.01 -6.18
CA VAL A 23 0.99 0.66 -6.29
C VAL A 23 -0.19 -0.29 -6.21
N ALA A 24 -0.46 -1.00 -7.32
CA ALA A 24 -1.27 -2.20 -7.28
C ALA A 24 -0.44 -3.32 -6.62
N SER A 25 -1.01 -3.96 -5.61
CA SER A 25 -0.40 -5.12 -4.95
C SER A 25 -1.40 -6.27 -4.98
N PRO A 26 -0.98 -7.49 -5.34
CA PRO A 26 -1.72 -8.66 -4.91
C PRO A 26 -1.66 -8.78 -3.37
N GLU A 27 -2.36 -9.76 -2.81
CA GLU A 27 -2.10 -10.23 -1.45
C GLU A 27 -0.60 -10.45 -1.19
N GLY A 28 -0.13 -10.10 0.01
CA GLY A 28 1.27 -10.28 0.37
C GLY A 28 1.85 -9.14 1.20
N LEU A 29 3.17 -9.11 1.24
CA LEU A 29 3.96 -8.24 2.10
C LEU A 29 4.96 -7.41 1.30
N ILE A 30 4.95 -6.11 1.52
CA ILE A 30 5.97 -5.16 1.04
C ILE A 30 6.75 -4.63 2.24
N VAL A 31 8.08 -4.63 2.17
CA VAL A 31 8.96 -4.16 3.26
C VAL A 31 9.83 -3.00 2.80
N PHE A 32 9.87 -1.93 3.61
CA PHE A 32 10.76 -0.78 3.44
C PHE A 32 11.75 -0.70 4.59
N ASN A 33 13.01 -0.41 4.27
CA ASN A 33 14.01 -0.06 5.26
C ASN A 33 14.08 1.47 5.39
N LEU A 34 13.43 1.98 6.42
CA LEU A 34 13.33 3.42 6.69
C LEU A 34 14.55 3.97 7.43
N LYS A 35 15.35 3.09 8.07
CA LYS A 35 16.52 3.46 8.88
C LYS A 35 16.24 4.54 9.95
N GLY A 36 14.98 4.71 10.37
CA GLY A 36 14.57 5.75 11.32
C GLY A 36 14.45 7.16 10.75
N ALA A 37 14.60 7.34 9.43
CA ALA A 37 14.67 8.66 8.79
C ALA A 37 13.33 9.21 8.26
N ALA A 38 12.27 8.39 8.30
CA ALA A 38 10.94 8.77 7.84
C ALA A 38 10.09 9.39 8.96
N ASN A 39 9.11 10.21 8.57
CA ASN A 39 8.23 10.92 9.50
C ASN A 39 6.78 10.44 9.43
N ARG A 40 6.24 10.29 8.22
CA ARG A 40 4.86 9.86 7.99
C ARG A 40 4.75 9.03 6.73
N PHE A 41 3.75 8.15 6.74
CA PHE A 41 3.27 7.47 5.55
C PHE A 41 1.78 7.76 5.41
N GLN A 42 1.41 8.24 4.23
CA GLN A 42 0.07 8.73 3.92
C GLN A 42 -0.37 8.18 2.57
N GLY A 43 -1.67 8.00 2.42
CA GLY A 43 -2.24 7.53 1.16
C GLY A 43 -3.67 7.07 1.33
N ILE A 44 -4.13 6.36 0.32
CA ILE A 44 -5.46 5.77 0.25
C ILE A 44 -5.30 4.29 -0.10
N VAL A 45 -6.14 3.44 0.48
CA VAL A 45 -6.23 2.02 0.16
C VAL A 45 -7.62 1.63 -0.28
N GLY A 46 -7.71 0.58 -1.11
CA GLY A 46 -8.98 -0.03 -1.46
C GLY A 46 -8.80 -1.28 -2.31
N MET A 47 -9.85 -2.10 -2.35
CA MET A 47 -9.90 -3.26 -3.24
C MET A 47 -9.99 -2.77 -4.68
N ASP A 48 -9.16 -3.31 -5.57
CA ASP A 48 -9.16 -2.92 -6.98
C ASP A 48 -10.44 -3.47 -7.67
N ASP A 49 -11.08 -2.64 -8.50
CA ASP A 49 -12.30 -2.96 -9.25
C ASP A 49 -12.15 -4.12 -10.26
N GLU A 50 -10.94 -4.57 -10.59
CA GLU A 50 -10.62 -5.78 -11.38
C GLU A 50 -11.24 -7.00 -10.77
N VAL A 51 -11.20 -7.07 -9.45
CA VAL A 51 -11.59 -8.27 -8.74
C VAL A 51 -13.12 -8.25 -8.67
N PRO A 52 -13.82 -9.26 -9.19
CA PRO A 52 -15.27 -9.27 -9.22
C PRO A 52 -15.87 -9.43 -7.82
N LYS A 53 -15.21 -10.18 -6.95
CA LYS A 53 -15.67 -10.52 -5.59
C LYS A 53 -14.50 -10.89 -4.69
N GLY A 54 -14.65 -10.70 -3.39
CA GLY A 54 -13.66 -11.07 -2.38
C GLY A 54 -13.63 -10.06 -1.25
N GLY A 55 -12.59 -10.12 -0.42
CA GLY A 55 -12.35 -9.15 0.63
C GLY A 55 -10.87 -9.06 0.94
N VAL A 56 -10.40 -7.86 1.25
CA VAL A 56 -9.01 -7.61 1.63
C VAL A 56 -8.93 -6.88 2.97
N ARG A 57 -7.86 -7.12 3.72
CA ARG A 57 -7.50 -6.30 4.88
C ARG A 57 -6.15 -5.67 4.65
N PHE A 58 -6.07 -4.36 4.87
CA PHE A 58 -4.82 -3.63 4.81
C PHE A 58 -4.25 -3.48 6.21
N VAL A 59 -2.99 -3.86 6.38
CA VAL A 59 -2.26 -3.69 7.64
C VAL A 59 -0.95 -2.95 7.37
N ILE A 60 -0.65 -1.96 8.22
CA ILE A 60 0.62 -1.23 8.21
C ILE A 60 1.32 -1.50 9.55
N MET A 61 2.49 -2.12 9.50
CA MET A 61 3.33 -2.34 10.68
C MET A 61 4.58 -1.47 10.62
N GLY A 62 4.91 -0.85 11.75
CA GLY A 62 6.21 -0.23 12.01
C GLY A 62 7.01 -1.11 12.96
N ASP A 63 8.12 -1.65 12.48
CA ASP A 63 8.94 -2.65 13.18
C ASP A 63 8.09 -3.86 13.62
N LYS A 64 7.66 -3.93 14.88
CA LYS A 64 6.80 -5.00 15.42
C LYS A 64 5.44 -4.50 15.90
N LYS A 65 5.09 -3.25 15.60
CA LYS A 65 3.88 -2.60 16.10
C LYS A 65 2.92 -2.30 14.94
N GLU A 66 1.64 -2.62 15.14
CA GLU A 66 0.57 -2.20 14.24
C GLU A 66 0.37 -0.68 14.33
N LEU A 67 0.42 -0.02 13.18
CA LEU A 67 0.20 1.42 13.05
C LEU A 67 -1.17 1.73 12.44
N PHE A 68 -1.71 0.79 11.65
CA PHE A 68 -3.01 0.92 10.99
C PHE A 68 -3.49 -0.47 10.56
N THR A 69 -4.79 -0.72 10.72
CA THR A 69 -5.48 -1.89 10.20
C THR A 69 -6.88 -1.50 9.78
N THR A 70 -7.36 -2.04 8.66
CA THR A 70 -8.74 -1.83 8.22
C THR A 70 -9.66 -2.93 8.75
N LYS A 71 -10.97 -2.68 8.74
CA LYS A 71 -11.94 -3.78 8.60
C LYS A 71 -11.75 -4.46 7.24
N ILE A 72 -12.47 -5.55 7.00
CA ILE A 72 -12.49 -6.17 5.66
C ILE A 72 -13.07 -5.16 4.66
N VAL A 73 -12.33 -4.92 3.58
CA VAL A 73 -12.69 -4.05 2.47
C VAL A 73 -13.16 -4.93 1.32
N HIS A 74 -14.37 -4.69 0.85
CA HIS A 74 -14.95 -5.37 -0.30
C HIS A 74 -14.98 -4.45 -1.53
N LYS A 75 -15.21 -5.05 -2.70
CA LYS A 75 -15.50 -4.30 -3.92
C LYS A 75 -16.68 -3.33 -3.70
N GLY A 76 -16.55 -2.12 -4.22
CA GLY A 76 -17.58 -1.09 -4.13
C GLY A 76 -17.63 -0.36 -2.78
N ASN A 77 -16.79 -0.75 -1.81
CA ASN A 77 -16.58 0.09 -0.62
C ASN A 77 -15.77 1.33 -0.99
N ASP A 78 -16.03 2.42 -0.27
CA ASP A 78 -15.27 3.65 -0.48
C ASP A 78 -13.78 3.49 -0.15
N PRO A 79 -12.90 4.16 -0.90
CA PRO A 79 -11.47 4.17 -0.59
C PRO A 79 -11.20 4.71 0.82
N ILE A 80 -10.26 4.10 1.53
CA ILE A 80 -9.94 4.43 2.92
C ILE A 80 -8.62 5.19 2.97
N ALA A 81 -8.65 6.43 3.47
CA ALA A 81 -7.44 7.20 3.70
C ALA A 81 -6.71 6.74 4.97
N PHE A 82 -5.37 6.76 4.94
CA PHE A 82 -4.53 6.50 6.10
C PHE A 82 -3.46 7.59 6.27
N ASN A 83 -3.03 7.79 7.52
CA ASN A 83 -1.95 8.70 7.87
C ASN A 83 -1.27 8.24 9.15
N VAL A 84 -0.12 7.55 9.02
CA VAL A 84 0.60 6.95 10.16
C VAL A 84 1.90 7.67 10.46
N ASN A 85 2.27 7.73 11.74
CA ASN A 85 3.55 8.26 12.20
C ASN A 85 4.65 7.20 12.04
N LEU A 86 5.77 7.57 11.42
CA LEU A 86 6.94 6.73 11.20
C LEU A 86 8.18 7.19 11.97
N SER A 87 8.06 8.17 12.87
CA SER A 87 9.18 8.71 13.63
C SER A 87 9.90 7.60 14.41
N GLY A 88 11.18 7.39 14.11
CA GLY A 88 12.00 6.36 14.72
C GLY A 88 11.78 4.93 14.21
N VAL A 89 10.80 4.70 13.31
CA VAL A 89 10.52 3.39 12.73
C VAL A 89 11.66 2.99 11.80
N LYS A 90 12.21 1.77 11.97
CA LYS A 90 13.34 1.28 11.17
C LYS A 90 12.87 0.47 9.96
N LYS A 91 11.85 -0.36 10.14
CA LYS A 91 11.23 -1.15 9.08
C LYS A 91 9.75 -0.87 8.98
N LEU A 92 9.25 -0.66 7.77
CA LEU A 92 7.82 -0.51 7.50
C LEU A 92 7.35 -1.71 6.68
N TYR A 93 6.24 -2.29 7.08
CA TYR A 93 5.61 -3.42 6.42
C TYR A 93 4.22 -3.01 5.95
N LEU A 94 3.94 -3.16 4.67
CA LEU A 94 2.61 -3.00 4.09
C LEU A 94 2.10 -4.38 3.73
N ILE A 95 0.99 -4.77 4.32
CA ILE A 95 0.44 -6.12 4.22
C ILE A 95 -0.96 -6.00 3.63
N VAL A 96 -1.22 -6.84 2.62
CA VAL A 96 -2.55 -7.09 2.09
C VAL A 96 -2.89 -8.53 2.43
N GLU A 97 -3.85 -8.72 3.32
CA GLU A 97 -4.38 -10.04 3.66
C GLU A 97 -5.60 -10.32 2.77
N ASN A 98 -5.63 -11.49 2.13
CA ASN A 98 -6.84 -11.98 1.49
C ASN A 98 -7.76 -12.58 2.54
N VAL A 99 -8.97 -12.04 2.63
CA VAL A 99 -10.04 -12.47 3.52
C VAL A 99 -11.25 -12.96 2.71
N GLY A 100 -11.04 -13.23 1.42
CA GLY A 100 -12.03 -13.67 0.45
C GLY A 100 -12.36 -15.16 0.50
N ASP A 101 -13.04 -15.63 -0.55
CA ASP A 101 -13.64 -16.96 -0.66
C ASP A 101 -12.64 -18.09 -1.01
N GLY A 102 -11.34 -17.80 -1.05
CA GLY A 102 -10.29 -18.76 -1.42
C GLY A 102 -10.20 -19.08 -2.91
N ILE A 103 -11.03 -18.44 -3.75
CA ILE A 103 -11.08 -18.68 -5.20
C ILE A 103 -10.40 -17.52 -5.95
N HIS A 104 -10.66 -16.29 -5.51
CA HIS A 104 -10.13 -15.09 -6.16
C HIS A 104 -8.87 -14.59 -5.44
N THR A 105 -7.84 -14.24 -6.21
CA THR A 105 -6.69 -13.52 -5.68
C THR A 105 -7.10 -12.10 -5.33
N ALA A 106 -6.71 -11.67 -4.14
CA ALA A 106 -6.95 -10.30 -3.71
C ALA A 106 -6.03 -9.35 -4.47
N HIS A 107 -6.60 -8.43 -5.24
CA HIS A 107 -5.89 -7.28 -5.79
C HIS A 107 -6.32 -6.03 -5.03
N ALA A 108 -5.33 -5.26 -4.62
CA ALA A 108 -5.48 -4.18 -3.67
C ALA A 108 -4.58 -3.01 -4.08
N ASP A 109 -5.14 -1.82 -4.06
CA ASP A 109 -4.43 -0.62 -4.50
C ASP A 109 -4.01 0.25 -3.31
N TRP A 110 -2.73 0.62 -3.29
CA TRP A 110 -2.18 1.69 -2.45
C TRP A 110 -2.02 2.94 -3.31
N VAL A 111 -3.04 3.80 -3.36
CA VAL A 111 -3.09 4.96 -4.26
C VAL A 111 -2.73 6.25 -3.56
N ASN A 112 -2.14 7.18 -4.32
CA ASN A 112 -1.62 8.46 -3.81
C ASN A 112 -0.72 8.30 -2.57
N ALA A 113 -0.05 7.14 -2.45
CA ALA A 113 0.74 6.79 -1.28
C ALA A 113 2.13 7.45 -1.34
N PHE A 114 2.52 8.14 -0.27
CA PHE A 114 3.83 8.78 -0.17
C PHE A 114 4.42 8.73 1.24
N ILE A 115 5.74 8.68 1.31
CA ILE A 115 6.50 8.76 2.56
C ILE A 115 7.20 10.12 2.63
N THR A 116 7.02 10.82 3.74
CA THR A 116 7.79 12.04 4.04
C THR A 116 9.04 11.70 4.87
N TYR A 117 10.19 12.28 4.54
CA TYR A 117 11.47 12.02 5.20
C TYR A 117 12.32 13.30 5.32
N ARG A 118 13.24 13.36 6.29
CA ARG A 118 14.03 14.59 6.56
C ARG A 118 15.37 14.72 5.84
N ALA A 119 16.04 13.63 5.46
CA ALA A 119 17.38 13.76 4.88
C ALA A 119 17.83 12.58 4.00
N ILE A 120 17.46 11.34 4.34
CA ILE A 120 17.87 10.15 3.59
C ILE A 120 16.62 9.50 2.99
N GLN A 121 16.60 9.38 1.66
CA GLN A 121 15.53 8.66 0.98
C GLN A 121 15.50 7.21 1.48
N PRO A 122 14.36 6.71 1.98
CA PRO A 122 14.24 5.31 2.37
C PRO A 122 14.52 4.40 1.16
N LEU A 123 15.40 3.42 1.35
CA LEU A 123 15.69 2.44 0.30
C LEU A 123 14.67 1.30 0.38
N THR A 124 14.04 0.99 -0.75
CA THR A 124 13.16 -0.18 -0.89
C THR A 124 14.00 -1.43 -1.06
N GLY A 125 13.75 -2.48 -0.25
CA GLY A 125 14.43 -3.77 -0.41
C GLY A 125 13.89 -4.61 -1.56
N CYS A 126 12.70 -4.28 -2.06
CA CYS A 126 12.04 -4.95 -3.18
C CYS A 126 12.27 -4.15 -4.47
N ARG A 127 12.87 -4.78 -5.50
CA ARG A 127 13.21 -4.16 -6.80
C ARG A 127 12.00 -3.68 -7.61
N THR A 128 10.78 -3.95 -7.15
CA THR A 128 9.57 -3.87 -7.97
C THR A 128 8.79 -2.57 -7.85
N LEU A 129 9.20 -1.63 -6.98
CA LEU A 129 8.37 -0.47 -6.61
C LEU A 129 8.98 0.87 -7.01
N SER A 130 9.24 1.03 -8.30
CA SER A 130 9.67 2.29 -8.93
C SER A 130 8.64 3.43 -8.88
N LYS A 131 7.45 3.25 -8.26
CA LYS A 131 6.34 4.23 -8.29
C LYS A 131 5.88 4.80 -6.94
N LEU A 132 6.39 4.34 -5.79
CA LEU A 132 6.11 5.03 -4.51
C LEU A 132 6.81 6.38 -4.46
N VAL A 133 6.06 7.44 -4.16
CA VAL A 133 6.57 8.80 -4.18
C VAL A 133 7.19 9.14 -2.83
N TYR A 134 8.46 9.53 -2.84
CA TYR A 134 9.17 10.03 -1.67
C TYR A 134 9.15 11.56 -1.69
N ARG A 135 8.76 12.19 -0.57
CA ARG A 135 8.74 13.67 -0.45
C ARG A 135 9.70 14.14 0.66
N PRO A 136 10.74 14.93 0.34
CA PRO A 136 11.55 15.54 1.38
C PRO A 136 10.70 16.54 2.18
N LEU A 137 10.91 16.57 3.49
CA LEU A 137 10.57 17.74 4.29
C LEU A 137 11.67 18.76 4.03
N GLY A 138 11.30 19.92 3.48
CA GLY A 138 12.23 21.04 3.28
C GLY A 138 12.82 21.54 4.59
#